data_AF-A0A2P2J817-F1
#
_entry.id   AF-A0A2P2J817-F1
#
_cell.length_a   1.000
_cell.length_b   1.000
_cell.length_c   1.000
_cell.angle_alpha   90.00
_cell.angle_beta   90.00
_cell.angle_gamma   90.00
#
_symmetry.space_group_name_H-M   'P 1'
#
loop_
_entity.id
_entity.type
_entity.pdbx_description
1 polymer ?
#
loop_
_entity_poly.entity_id
_entity_poly.type
_entity_poly.pdbx_seq_one_letter_code
_entity_poly.pdbx_strand_id
1 'polypeptide(L)'
;MDVSFIVPCLCLLTCSFLLRSPFAWKTPRSKSMAGKAGKAVHSLANAVAEYQYPWRAKLAKHKDELSKGVWGYWHLGAWTPLHISARRRARLRKEVLLAGEDWPYDPERKEMRTKMKGHKCDRIAAEKREKTGKLMEQMPAMLLDYKKRKWEKKMKEEEKSK
;
A
#
# COMPACT_ATOMS: atom_id res chain seq x y z
N MET A 1 4.25 -4.29 -52.19
CA MET A 1 4.31 -5.40 -51.21
C MET A 1 3.33 -5.04 -50.09
N ASP A 2 2.03 -4.85 -50.35
CA ASP A 2 1.06 -5.75 -50.99
C ASP A 2 1.10 -7.17 -50.46
N VAL A 3 -0.13 -7.71 -50.32
CA VAL A 3 -0.54 -9.07 -49.98
C VAL A 3 -0.77 -9.26 -48.47
N SER A 4 -1.97 -8.97 -47.97
CA SER A 4 -3.17 -9.83 -48.02
C SER A 4 -3.00 -11.13 -47.24
N PHE A 5 -3.65 -11.22 -46.07
CA PHE A 5 -4.21 -12.49 -45.63
C PHE A 5 -5.65 -12.30 -45.15
N ILE A 6 -6.51 -12.58 -46.11
CA ILE A 6 -7.90 -12.99 -46.00
C ILE A 6 -7.93 -14.34 -45.25
N VAL A 7 -8.92 -14.55 -44.38
CA VAL A 7 -9.88 -15.67 -44.50
C VAL A 7 -11.03 -15.45 -43.50
N PRO A 8 -12.27 -15.80 -43.87
CA PRO A 8 -13.50 -15.24 -43.36
C PRO A 8 -14.24 -16.19 -42.40
N CYS A 9 -15.19 -15.68 -41.64
CA CYS A 9 -16.25 -16.53 -41.10
C CYS A 9 -17.60 -15.88 -41.41
N LEU A 10 -18.27 -16.50 -42.38
CA LEU A 10 -19.65 -16.28 -42.77
C LEU A 10 -20.58 -16.69 -41.62
N CYS A 11 -21.42 -15.78 -41.17
CA CYS A 11 -22.74 -16.11 -40.65
C CYS A 11 -23.72 -15.06 -41.16
N LEU A 12 -24.15 -15.28 -42.40
CA LEU A 12 -25.44 -14.80 -42.89
C LEU A 12 -26.53 -15.52 -42.08
N LEU A 13 -27.50 -14.80 -41.53
CA LEU A 13 -28.93 -15.04 -41.78
C LEU A 13 -29.79 -14.10 -40.92
N THR A 14 -30.40 -13.14 -41.64
CA THR A 14 -31.80 -12.71 -41.52
C THR A 14 -32.31 -12.21 -40.17
N CYS A 15 -32.47 -10.89 -40.08
CA CYS A 15 -33.72 -10.35 -39.55
C CYS A 15 -34.03 -9.00 -40.21
N SER A 16 -34.73 -9.07 -41.33
CA SER A 16 -35.43 -7.93 -41.92
C SER A 16 -36.65 -7.63 -41.03
N PHE A 17 -36.61 -6.54 -40.27
CA PHE A 17 -37.83 -5.91 -39.78
C PHE A 17 -37.75 -4.40 -40.03
N LEU A 18 -38.43 -4.00 -41.11
CA LEU A 18 -38.77 -2.64 -41.46
C LEU A 18 -39.76 -2.03 -40.46
N LEU A 19 -39.83 -0.69 -40.50
CA LEU A 19 -40.85 0.25 -39.98
C LEU A 19 -40.43 0.97 -38.68
N ARG A 20 -39.93 2.21 -38.78
CA ARG A 20 -40.69 3.48 -38.98
C ARG A 20 -41.36 3.94 -37.68
N SER A 21 -40.77 4.95 -37.03
CA SER A 21 -41.47 6.07 -36.38
C SER A 21 -40.51 7.16 -35.85
N PRO A 22 -40.98 8.41 -35.71
CA PRO A 22 -40.22 9.61 -36.01
C PRO A 22 -39.52 10.21 -34.79
N PHE A 23 -38.35 10.79 -35.05
CA PHE A 23 -37.60 11.62 -34.13
C PHE A 23 -38.39 12.90 -33.80
N ALA A 24 -39.20 12.86 -32.73
CA ALA A 24 -39.92 14.00 -32.20
C ALA A 24 -39.00 14.81 -31.26
N TRP A 25 -38.33 15.82 -31.82
CA TRP A 25 -37.78 16.96 -31.10
C TRP A 25 -38.87 17.62 -30.22
N LYS A 26 -38.85 17.34 -28.92
CA LYS A 26 -39.63 18.11 -27.93
C LYS A 26 -38.89 19.42 -27.67
N THR A 27 -39.48 20.54 -28.05
CA THR A 27 -39.02 21.87 -27.62
C THR A 27 -39.14 22.00 -26.09
N PRO A 28 -38.14 22.55 -25.38
CA PRO A 28 -38.26 22.78 -23.95
C PRO A 28 -39.22 23.94 -23.67
N ARG A 29 -40.26 23.65 -22.87
CA ARG A 29 -41.22 24.59 -22.29
C ARG A 29 -40.47 25.64 -21.45
N SER A 30 -40.58 26.91 -21.82
CA SER A 30 -39.99 28.04 -21.11
C SER A 30 -40.55 28.13 -19.69
N LYS A 31 -39.71 27.87 -18.68
CA LYS A 31 -40.02 28.15 -17.28
C LYS A 31 -39.61 29.58 -16.94
N SER A 32 -40.50 30.28 -16.26
CA SER A 32 -40.45 31.69 -15.87
C SER A 32 -39.10 32.12 -15.25
N MET A 33 -38.61 33.29 -15.69
CA MET A 33 -37.31 33.88 -15.36
C MET A 33 -37.34 34.78 -14.11
N ALA A 34 -38.36 34.69 -13.25
CA ALA A 34 -38.57 35.68 -12.18
C ALA A 34 -37.77 35.43 -10.87
N GLY A 35 -37.06 34.30 -10.74
CA GLY A 35 -36.26 33.97 -9.55
C GLY A 35 -34.74 33.91 -9.78
N LYS A 36 -34.25 34.36 -10.94
CA LYS A 36 -32.85 34.17 -11.37
C LYS A 36 -31.89 35.27 -10.93
N ALA A 37 -32.36 36.49 -10.64
CA ALA A 37 -31.48 37.61 -10.32
C ALA A 37 -30.74 37.41 -8.98
N GLY A 38 -31.45 37.04 -7.91
CA GLY A 38 -30.82 36.76 -6.60
C GLY A 38 -29.92 35.53 -6.61
N LYS A 39 -30.29 34.50 -7.40
CA LYS A 39 -29.45 33.30 -7.60
C LYS A 39 -28.20 33.60 -8.43
N ALA A 40 -28.29 34.50 -9.40
CA ALA A 40 -27.16 34.93 -10.21
C ALA A 40 -26.12 35.68 -9.38
N VAL A 41 -26.55 36.60 -8.51
CA VAL A 41 -25.64 37.34 -7.62
C VAL A 41 -24.98 36.41 -6.60
N HIS A 42 -25.73 35.48 -5.99
CA HIS A 42 -25.16 34.48 -5.09
C HIS A 42 -24.22 33.50 -5.82
N SER A 43 -24.51 33.15 -7.08
CA SER A 43 -23.62 32.31 -7.89
C SER A 43 -22.35 33.04 -8.32
N LEU A 44 -22.40 34.34 -8.57
CA LEU A 44 -21.23 35.17 -8.88
C LEU A 44 -20.37 35.37 -7.63
N ALA A 45 -20.98 35.65 -6.48
CA ALA A 45 -20.27 35.73 -5.20
C ALA A 45 -19.60 34.40 -4.82
N ASN A 46 -20.31 33.28 -5.01
CA ASN A 46 -19.73 31.94 -4.83
C ASN A 46 -18.64 31.67 -5.85
N ALA A 47 -18.80 32.05 -7.12
CA ALA A 47 -17.77 31.85 -8.13
C ALA A 47 -16.51 32.68 -7.83
N VAL A 48 -16.65 33.92 -7.35
CA VAL A 48 -15.52 34.77 -6.94
C VAL A 48 -14.85 34.24 -5.66
N ALA A 49 -15.63 33.77 -4.69
CA ALA A 49 -15.10 33.18 -3.46
C ALA A 49 -14.44 31.80 -3.71
N GLU A 50 -15.04 30.96 -4.57
CA GLU A 50 -14.47 29.69 -5.03
C GLU A 50 -13.24 29.90 -5.92
N TYR A 51 -13.17 31.02 -6.65
CA TYR A 51 -11.98 31.40 -7.40
C TYR A 51 -10.84 31.83 -6.49
N GLN A 52 -11.14 32.60 -5.44
CA GLN A 52 -10.13 33.09 -4.50
C GLN A 52 -9.61 31.98 -3.58
N TYR A 53 -10.48 31.08 -3.09
CA TYR A 53 -10.10 29.99 -2.18
C TYR A 53 -10.81 28.66 -2.52
N PRO A 54 -10.46 28.02 -3.65
CA PRO A 54 -11.11 26.78 -4.09
C PRO A 54 -10.94 25.62 -3.09
N TRP A 55 -9.95 25.69 -2.20
CA TRP A 55 -9.69 24.68 -1.18
C TRP A 55 -10.71 24.71 -0.04
N ARG A 56 -11.36 25.84 0.27
CA ARG A 56 -12.38 25.95 1.34
C ARG A 56 -13.61 25.10 1.04
N ALA A 57 -14.09 25.17 -0.20
CA ALA A 57 -15.23 24.37 -0.66
C ALA A 57 -14.89 22.87 -0.68
N LYS A 58 -13.68 22.51 -1.13
CA LYS A 58 -13.21 21.11 -1.11
C LYS A 58 -13.02 20.58 0.32
N LEU A 59 -12.54 21.42 1.24
CA LEU A 59 -12.34 21.07 2.64
C LEU A 59 -13.69 20.85 3.33
N ALA A 60 -14.65 21.75 3.14
CA ALA A 60 -16.01 21.60 3.65
C ALA A 60 -16.67 20.30 3.16
N LYS A 61 -16.49 19.95 1.87
CA LYS A 61 -17.01 18.70 1.29
C LYS A 61 -16.47 17.43 1.96
N HIS A 62 -15.19 17.43 2.35
CA HIS A 62 -14.52 16.22 2.84
C HIS A 62 -14.25 16.24 4.34
N LYS A 63 -14.69 17.25 5.08
CA LYS A 63 -14.40 17.44 6.51
C LYS A 63 -14.71 16.20 7.35
N ASP A 64 -15.87 15.59 7.12
CA ASP A 64 -16.33 14.39 7.84
C ASP A 64 -15.53 13.12 7.50
N GLU A 65 -14.86 13.09 6.36
CA GLU A 65 -13.97 12.00 5.98
C GLU A 65 -12.55 12.24 6.50
N LEU A 66 -12.10 13.49 6.52
CA LEU A 66 -10.80 13.85 7.07
C LEU A 66 -10.72 13.57 8.58
N SER A 67 -11.82 13.75 9.31
CA SER A 67 -11.90 13.46 10.74
C SER A 67 -11.80 11.97 11.08
N LYS A 68 -12.12 11.06 10.14
CA LYS A 68 -12.01 9.60 10.33
C LYS A 68 -10.56 9.08 10.35
N GLY A 69 -9.57 9.94 10.13
CA GLY A 69 -8.15 9.61 10.13
C GLY A 69 -7.55 9.45 8.73
N VAL A 70 -6.30 8.98 8.65
CA VAL A 70 -5.49 8.91 7.41
C VAL A 70 -5.63 7.58 6.67
N TRP A 71 -5.73 6.47 7.39
CA TRP A 71 -5.63 5.14 6.82
C TRP A 71 -6.98 4.43 6.65
N GLY A 72 -8.07 5.09 7.03
CA GLY A 72 -9.39 4.47 7.14
C GLY A 72 -9.84 4.39 8.58
N TYR A 73 -11.01 3.79 8.76
CA TYR A 73 -11.59 3.57 10.07
C TYR A 73 -12.00 2.11 10.22
N TRP A 74 -11.88 1.60 11.44
CA TRP A 74 -12.34 0.27 11.78
C TRP A 74 -13.86 0.30 11.95
N HIS A 75 -14.57 -0.51 11.17
CA HIS A 75 -16.03 -0.56 11.22
C HIS A 75 -16.51 -1.98 10.93
N LEU A 76 -17.39 -2.51 11.78
CA LEU A 76 -18.02 -3.84 11.64
C LEU A 76 -17.00 -4.98 11.35
N GLY A 77 -15.85 -4.96 12.04
CA GLY A 77 -14.83 -6.00 11.91
C GLY A 77 -13.96 -5.93 10.65
N ALA A 78 -14.10 -4.87 9.85
CA ALA A 78 -13.28 -4.64 8.68
C ALA A 78 -12.61 -3.25 8.72
N TRP A 79 -11.43 -3.16 8.11
CA TRP A 79 -10.84 -1.87 7.76
C TRP A 79 -11.59 -1.30 6.55
N THR A 80 -12.29 -0.19 6.76
CA THR A 80 -12.98 0.52 5.69
C THR A 80 -12.10 1.66 5.16
N PRO A 81 -11.86 1.74 3.85
CA PRO A 81 -11.08 2.84 3.28
C PRO A 81 -11.89 4.15 3.31
N LEU A 82 -11.19 5.26 3.23
CA LEU A 82 -11.79 6.58 3.06
C LEU A 82 -12.32 6.74 1.64
N HIS A 83 -13.40 7.49 1.44
CA HIS A 83 -13.86 7.83 0.09
C HIS A 83 -12.94 8.83 -0.62
N ILE A 84 -12.12 9.58 0.12
CA ILE A 84 -11.06 10.40 -0.44
C ILE A 84 -9.78 9.58 -0.69
N SER A 85 -9.21 9.71 -1.89
CA SER A 85 -7.90 9.12 -2.17
C SER A 85 -6.78 9.93 -1.52
N ALA A 86 -5.69 9.26 -1.11
CA ALA A 86 -4.52 9.90 -0.52
C ALA A 86 -3.94 11.01 -1.40
N ARG A 87 -3.96 10.84 -2.73
CA ARG A 87 -3.51 11.87 -3.70
C ARG A 87 -4.40 13.11 -3.67
N ARG A 88 -5.72 12.97 -3.52
CA ARG A 88 -6.63 14.12 -3.41
C ARG A 88 -6.42 14.82 -2.07
N ARG A 89 -6.27 14.06 -0.99
CA ARG A 89 -5.95 14.60 0.34
C ARG A 89 -4.65 15.42 0.35
N ALA A 90 -3.56 14.89 -0.20
CA ALA A 90 -2.29 15.60 -0.26
C ALA A 90 -2.34 16.89 -1.10
N ARG A 91 -3.14 16.91 -2.19
CA ARG A 91 -3.40 18.14 -2.95
C ARG A 91 -4.13 19.19 -2.10
N LEU A 92 -5.16 18.79 -1.36
CA LEU A 92 -5.87 19.69 -0.44
C LEU A 92 -4.94 20.23 0.66
N ARG A 93 -4.16 19.34 1.28
CA ARG A 93 -3.17 19.74 2.30
C ARG A 93 -2.16 20.74 1.73
N LYS A 94 -1.67 20.53 0.51
CA LYS A 94 -0.78 21.48 -0.17
C LYS A 94 -1.45 22.83 -0.40
N GLU A 95 -2.68 22.86 -0.90
CA GLU A 95 -3.42 24.11 -1.14
C GLU A 95 -3.64 24.90 0.17
N VAL A 96 -3.99 24.23 1.26
CA VAL A 96 -4.20 24.84 2.60
C VAL A 96 -2.90 25.38 3.20
N LEU A 97 -1.82 24.59 3.19
CA LEU A 97 -0.53 25.02 3.72
C LEU A 97 0.09 26.17 2.91
N LEU A 98 -0.12 26.20 1.59
CA LEU A 98 0.31 27.32 0.75
C LEU A 98 -0.44 28.62 1.06
N ALA A 99 -1.69 28.51 1.53
CA ALA A 99 -2.46 29.66 2.00
C ALA A 99 -2.05 30.12 3.41
N GLY A 100 -1.13 29.41 4.07
CA GLY A 100 -0.65 29.71 5.42
C GLY A 100 -1.61 29.27 6.54
N GLU A 101 -2.65 28.48 6.22
CA GLU A 101 -3.54 27.90 7.22
C GLU A 101 -2.99 26.57 7.76
N ASP A 102 -3.34 26.24 9.00
CA ASP A 102 -2.89 25.03 9.69
C ASP A 102 -3.70 23.77 9.29
N TRP A 103 -3.07 22.60 9.36
CA TRP A 103 -3.66 21.32 8.96
C TRP A 103 -3.79 20.35 10.15
N PRO A 104 -4.95 20.33 10.84
CA PRO A 104 -5.12 19.60 12.11
C PRO A 104 -5.50 18.12 11.95
N TYR A 105 -5.73 17.63 10.73
CA TYR A 105 -6.35 16.31 10.50
C TYR A 105 -5.37 15.13 10.49
N ASP A 106 -4.08 15.38 10.25
CA ASP A 106 -3.07 14.33 10.13
C ASP A 106 -2.18 14.31 11.38
N PRO A 107 -1.92 13.14 11.99
CA PRO A 107 -0.98 13.05 13.10
C PRO A 107 0.45 13.35 12.63
N GLU A 108 1.27 13.84 13.56
CA GLU A 108 2.70 14.08 13.30
C GLU A 108 3.44 12.78 12.96
N ARG A 109 4.47 12.92 12.12
CA ARG A 109 5.27 11.77 11.70
C ARG A 109 6.08 11.24 12.87
N LYS A 110 5.92 9.96 13.18
CA LYS A 110 6.74 9.28 14.19
C LYS A 110 8.21 9.22 13.81
N GLU A 111 9.08 9.32 14.81
CA GLU A 111 10.52 9.13 14.67
C GLU A 111 10.87 7.73 14.14
N MET A 112 11.91 7.66 13.31
CA MET A 112 12.39 6.43 12.70
C MET A 112 13.28 5.64 13.68
N ARG A 113 13.23 4.30 13.63
CA ARG A 113 14.09 3.44 14.46
C ARG A 113 15.49 3.32 13.87
N THR A 114 16.50 3.79 14.61
CA THR A 114 17.92 3.77 14.23
C THR A 114 18.71 2.66 14.94
N LYS A 115 18.29 1.40 14.80
CA LYS A 115 19.05 0.26 15.36
C LYS A 115 19.62 -0.61 14.24
N MET A 116 20.94 -0.79 14.21
CA MET A 116 21.61 -1.71 13.28
C MET A 116 21.52 -3.15 13.79
N LYS A 117 21.24 -4.10 12.89
CA LYS A 117 21.11 -5.53 13.23
C LYS A 117 22.45 -6.22 13.47
N GLY A 118 23.51 -5.78 12.78
CA GLY A 118 24.79 -6.50 12.69
C GLY A 118 24.68 -7.81 11.90
N HIS A 119 25.80 -8.26 11.31
CA HIS A 119 25.84 -9.56 10.64
C HIS A 119 25.85 -10.71 11.67
N LYS A 120 25.20 -11.82 11.32
CA LYS A 120 25.15 -13.02 12.17
C LYS A 120 26.55 -13.60 12.40
N CYS A 121 27.41 -13.58 11.37
CA CYS A 121 28.75 -14.13 11.44
C CYS A 121 29.58 -13.42 12.53
N ASP A 122 29.61 -12.08 12.48
CA ASP A 122 30.43 -11.27 13.39
C ASP A 122 29.98 -11.41 14.84
N ARG A 123 28.67 -11.51 15.06
CA ARG A 123 28.08 -11.73 16.40
C ARG A 123 28.55 -13.04 17.03
N ILE A 124 28.61 -14.10 16.23
CA ILE A 124 28.96 -15.46 16.69
C ILE A 124 30.49 -15.69 16.67
N ALA A 125 31.24 -14.81 16.01
CA ALA A 125 32.68 -14.98 15.85
C ALA A 125 33.44 -14.96 17.18
N ALA A 126 33.04 -14.12 18.14
CA ALA A 126 33.64 -14.10 19.48
C ALA A 126 33.37 -15.43 20.23
N GLU A 127 32.12 -15.86 20.26
CA GLU A 127 31.69 -17.12 20.90
C GLU A 127 32.44 -18.34 20.31
N LYS A 128 32.64 -18.35 18.99
CA LYS A 128 33.39 -19.42 18.31
C LYS A 128 34.85 -19.46 18.75
N ARG A 129 35.52 -18.30 18.86
CA ARG A 129 36.93 -18.23 19.29
C ARG A 129 37.11 -18.74 20.72
N GLU A 130 36.21 -18.37 21.64
CA GLU A 130 36.20 -18.87 23.02
C GLU A 130 35.97 -20.38 23.07
N LYS A 131 35.01 -20.88 22.29
CA LYS A 131 34.74 -22.32 22.20
C LYS A 131 35.94 -23.09 21.68
N THR A 132 36.65 -22.55 20.69
CA THR A 132 37.90 -23.13 20.19
C THR A 132 38.95 -23.20 21.29
N GLY A 133 39.15 -22.13 22.07
CA GLY A 133 40.09 -22.13 23.21
C GLY A 133 39.78 -23.23 24.23
N LYS A 134 38.52 -23.30 24.68
CA LYS A 134 38.05 -24.34 25.64
C LYS A 134 38.25 -25.76 25.11
N LEU A 135 38.03 -25.97 23.81
CA LEU A 135 38.23 -27.29 23.19
C LEU A 135 39.71 -27.68 23.15
N MET A 136 40.60 -26.71 22.91
CA MET A 136 42.05 -26.95 22.89
C MET A 136 42.58 -27.32 24.28
N GLU A 137 42.08 -26.70 25.34
CA GLU A 137 42.41 -27.06 26.72
C GLU A 137 41.99 -28.48 27.08
N GLN A 138 40.84 -28.93 26.57
CA GLN A 138 40.32 -30.29 26.78
C GLN A 138 40.98 -31.35 25.90
N MET A 139 41.77 -30.93 24.90
CA MET A 139 42.33 -31.83 23.90
C MET A 139 43.25 -32.92 24.48
N PRO A 140 44.16 -32.63 25.43
CA PRO A 140 45.04 -33.65 26.00
C PRO A 140 44.28 -34.78 26.70
N ALA A 141 43.24 -34.43 27.47
CA ALA A 141 42.39 -35.41 28.15
C ALA A 141 41.65 -36.29 27.14
N MET A 142 41.03 -35.68 26.12
CA MET A 142 40.34 -36.42 25.05
C MET A 142 41.26 -37.38 24.28
N LEU A 143 42.54 -37.02 24.07
CA LEU A 143 43.51 -37.89 23.42
C LEU A 143 43.86 -39.11 24.29
N LEU A 144 44.03 -38.93 25.59
CA LEU A 144 44.27 -40.03 26.52
C LEU A 144 43.07 -40.97 26.57
N ASP A 145 41.86 -40.43 26.63
CA ASP A 145 40.62 -41.21 26.61
C ASP A 145 40.45 -42.00 25.31
N TYR A 146 40.81 -41.42 24.16
CA TYR A 146 40.81 -42.13 22.89
C TYR A 146 41.82 -43.27 22.86
N LYS A 147 43.06 -43.02 23.29
CA LYS A 147 44.11 -44.04 23.37
C LYS A 147 43.70 -45.18 24.29
N LYS A 148 43.14 -44.88 25.46
CA LYS A 148 42.64 -45.86 26.42
C LYS A 148 41.56 -46.74 25.80
N ARG A 149 40.53 -46.16 25.16
CA ARG A 149 39.46 -46.91 24.48
C ARG A 149 40.00 -47.83 23.37
N LYS A 150 40.95 -47.36 22.57
CA LYS A 150 41.59 -48.17 21.51
C LYS A 150 42.35 -49.36 22.10
N TRP A 151 43.06 -49.13 23.21
CA TRP A 151 43.83 -50.16 23.89
C TRP A 151 42.95 -51.21 24.56
N GLU A 152 41.93 -50.79 25.31
CA GLU A 152 40.94 -51.71 25.92
C GLU A 152 40.22 -52.57 24.87
N LYS A 153 39.88 -51.98 23.72
CA LYS A 153 39.27 -52.74 22.62
C LYS A 153 40.22 -53.82 22.10
N LYS A 154 41.50 -53.48 21.89
CA LYS A 154 42.52 -54.43 21.45
C LYS A 154 42.70 -55.57 22.45
N MET A 155 42.83 -55.26 23.75
CA MET A 155 42.95 -56.27 24.80
C MET A 155 41.76 -57.23 24.82
N LYS A 156 40.52 -56.72 24.71
CA LYS A 156 39.32 -57.55 24.64
C LYS A 156 39.25 -58.45 23.39
N GLU A 157 39.79 -58.00 22.26
CA GLU A 157 39.87 -58.81 21.04
C GLU A 157 40.91 -59.94 21.19
N GLU A 158 42.07 -59.64 21.77
CA GLU A 158 43.11 -60.63 22.07
C GLU A 158 42.64 -61.67 23.11
N GLU A 159 41.90 -61.25 24.14
CA GLU A 159 41.29 -62.14 25.13
C GLU A 159 40.23 -63.08 24.53
N LYS A 160 39.44 -62.60 23.56
CA LYS A 160 38.45 -63.44 22.85
C LYS A 160 39.07 -64.44 21.88
N SER A 161 40.30 -64.20 21.46
CA SER A 161 41.03 -65.05 20.51
C SER A 161 41.84 -66.17 21.18
N LYS A 162 41.97 -66.13 22.50
CA LYS A 162 42.58 -67.17 23.35
C LYS A 162 41.51 -68.11 23.90
#